data_AF-A0A9C9VFX3-F1
#
_entry.id   AF-A0A9C9VFX3-F1
#
_cell.length_a   1.000
_cell.length_b   1.000
_cell.length_c   1.000
_cell.angle_alpha   90.00
_cell.angle_beta   90.00
_cell.angle_gamma   90.00
#
_symmetry.space_group_name_H-M   'P 1'
#
loop_
_entity.id
_entity.type
_entity.pdbx_description
1 polymer ?
#
loop_
_entity_poly.entity_id
_entity_poly.type
_entity_poly.pdbx_seq_one_letter_code
_entity_poly.pdbx_strand_id
1 'polypeptide(L)' 'MLLMIDNYDSFTYNLVQYFGELGVEVEVRRNDCVTMEEIEALAPQWLVISPGPCTPDEAGISLEVIQHFAGRIPILGVC' A
#
# COMPACT_ATOMS: atom_id res chain seq x y z
N MET A 1 -12.41 -1.45 -1.36
CA MET A 1 -11.23 -2.05 -0.69
C MET A 1 -10.03 -1.14 -0.87
N LEU A 2 -9.29 -0.91 0.21
CA LEU A 2 -8.01 -0.21 0.26
C LEU A 2 -6.88 -1.24 0.26
N LEU A 3 -5.90 -1.08 -0.63
CA LEU A 3 -4.68 -1.89 -0.60
C LEU A 3 -3.59 -1.12 0.17
N MET A 4 -3.07 -1.74 1.22
CA MET A 4 -1.93 -1.27 1.99
C MET A 4 -0.68 -2.06 1.56
N ILE A 5 0.30 -1.37 0.98
CA ILE A 5 1.63 -1.94 0.73
C ILE A 5 2.48 -1.69 1.98
N ASP A 6 2.79 -2.77 2.70
CA ASP A 6 3.59 -2.77 3.91
C ASP A 6 5.10 -2.87 3.57
N ASN A 7 5.85 -1.82 3.89
CA ASN A 7 7.31 -1.78 3.81
C ASN A 7 7.97 -2.27 5.11
N TYR A 8 7.36 -3.24 5.80
CA TYR A 8 7.84 -3.81 7.05
C TYR A 8 7.92 -2.80 8.21
N ASP A 9 6.93 -1.92 8.32
CA ASP A 9 6.90 -0.90 9.36
C ASP A 9 6.12 -1.33 10.60
N SER A 10 6.57 -0.84 11.76
CA SER A 10 5.95 -1.13 13.05
C SER A 10 4.61 -0.39 13.25
N PHE A 11 4.31 0.64 12.45
CA PHE A 11 3.07 1.42 12.56
C PHE A 11 2.02 1.06 11.51
N THR A 12 2.29 0.14 10.58
CA THR A 12 1.31 -0.31 9.57
C THR A 12 -0.04 -0.67 10.20
N TYR A 13 -0.03 -1.39 11.33
CA TYR A 13 -1.26 -1.80 12.02
C TYR A 13 -2.06 -0.65 12.64
N ASN A 14 -1.44 0.47 12.98
CA ASN A 14 -2.17 1.65 13.45
C ASN A 14 -3.06 2.22 12.33
N LEU A 15 -2.53 2.27 11.10
CA LEU A 15 -3.28 2.72 9.93
C LEU A 15 -4.40 1.73 9.59
N VAL A 16 -4.08 0.44 9.54
CA VAL A 16 -5.06 -0.64 9.26
C VAL A 16 -6.22 -0.59 10.26
N GLN A 17 -5.91 -0.47 11.57
CA GLN A 17 -6.94 -0.38 12.61
C GLN A 17 -7.84 0.83 12.39
N TYR A 18 -7.27 2.02 12.17
CA TYR A 18 -8.06 3.24 12.00
C TYR A 18 -8.95 3.18 10.75
N PHE A 19 -8.44 2.67 9.62
CA PHE A 19 -9.28 2.44 8.44
C PHE A 19 -10.39 1.43 8.70
N GLY A 20 -10.12 0.37 9.45
CA GLY A 20 -11.12 -0.60 9.90
C GLY A 20 -12.21 0.04 10.78
N GLU A 21 -11.83 0.93 11.71
CA GLU A 21 -12.78 1.72 12.52
C GLU A 21 -13.68 2.62 11.68
N LEU A 22 -13.20 3.10 10.53
CA LEU A 22 -13.98 3.84 9.53
C LEU A 22 -14.83 2.95 8.61
N GLY A 23 -14.81 1.62 8.80
CA GLY A 23 -15.55 0.66 7.99
C GLY A 23 -14.91 0.39 6.61
N VAL A 24 -13.64 0.72 6.43
CA VAL A 24 -12.89 0.43 5.20
C VAL A 24 -12.33 -0.99 5.26
N GLU A 25 -12.63 -1.80 4.25
CA GLU A 25 -11.96 -3.07 4.03
C GLU A 25 -10.53 -2.83 3.55
N VAL A 26 -9.55 -3.30 4.33
CA VAL A 26 -8.13 -3.14 4.06
C VAL A 26 -7.49 -4.50 3.78
N GLU A 27 -6.85 -4.61 2.61
CA GLU A 27 -5.98 -5.74 2.25
C GLU A 27 -4.52 -5.29 2.45
N VAL A 28 -3.74 -6.04 3.21
CA VAL A 28 -2.33 -5.71 3.47
C VAL A 28 -1.43 -6.69 2.72
N ARG A 29 -0.48 -6.17 1.94
CA ARG A 29 0.53 -6.94 1.22
C ARG A 29 1.90 -6.35 1.46
N ARG A 30 2.91 -7.18 1.70
CA ARG A 30 4.30 -6.70 1.80
C ARG A 30 4.84 -6.35 0.43
N ASN A 31 5.72 -5.36 0.38
CA ASN A 31 6.30 -4.81 -0.85
C ASN A 31 7.08 -5.82 -1.73
N ASP A 32 7.36 -7.02 -1.21
CA ASP A 32 8.09 -8.11 -1.85
C ASP A 32 7.25 -9.41 -1.97
N CYS A 33 6.00 -9.39 -1.50
CA CYS A 33 5.10 -10.54 -1.46
C CYS A 33 3.85 -10.36 -2.34
N VAL A 34 3.91 -9.44 -3.30
CA VAL A 34 2.83 -9.16 -4.25
C VAL A 34 3.38 -8.69 -5.59
N THR A 35 2.76 -9.08 -6.69
CA THR A 35 3.13 -8.60 -8.04
C THR A 35 2.16 -7.54 -8.55
N MET A 36 2.56 -6.80 -9.59
CA MET A 36 1.68 -5.79 -10.22
C MET A 36 0.39 -6.41 -10.75
N GLU A 37 0.47 -7.59 -11.37
CA GLU A 37 -0.69 -8.31 -11.92
C GLU A 37 -1.68 -8.72 -10.83
N GLU A 38 -1.17 -9.15 -9.67
CA GLU A 38 -2.01 -9.46 -8.51
C GLU A 38 -2.71 -8.21 -7.99
N ILE A 39 -2.01 -7.06 -7.95
CA ILE A 39 -2.60 -5.77 -7.56
C ILE A 39 -3.69 -5.33 -8.54
N GLU A 40 -3.46 -5.47 -9.85
CA GLU A 40 -4.49 -5.17 -10.85
C GLU A 40 -5.71 -6.09 -10.70
N ALA A 41 -5.50 -7.38 -10.47
CA ALA A 41 -6.57 -8.36 -10.27
C ALA A 41 -7.38 -8.09 -8.99
N LEU A 42 -6.74 -7.56 -7.95
CA LEU A 42 -7.38 -7.11 -6.71
C LEU A 42 -8.29 -5.89 -6.92
N ALA A 43 -8.08 -5.12 -8.00
CA ALA A 43 -8.84 -3.92 -8.34
C ALA A 43 -9.08 -2.95 -7.15
N PRO A 44 -8.03 -2.50 -6.45
CA PRO A 44 -8.17 -1.62 -5.30
C PRO A 44 -8.77 -0.26 -5.68
N GLN A 45 -9.57 0.31 -4.78
CA GLN A 45 -10.15 1.64 -4.95
C GLN A 45 -9.22 2.75 -4.42
N TRP A 46 -8.35 2.40 -3.48
CA TRP A 46 -7.37 3.29 -2.86
C TRP A 46 -6.08 2.52 -2.61
N LEU A 47 -4.96 3.23 -2.70
CA LEU A 47 -3.65 2.70 -2.39
C LEU A 47 -3.03 3.48 -1.23
N VAL A 48 -2.51 2.76 -0.24
CA VAL A 48 -1.69 3.33 0.82
C VAL A 48 -0.33 2.64 0.81
N ILE A 49 0.73 3.44 0.77
CA ILE A 49 2.09 2.95 0.97
C ILE A 49 2.45 3.25 2.42
N SER A 50 2.73 2.20 3.21
CA SER A 50 3.08 2.35 4.62
C SER A 50 4.43 3.06 4.76
N PRO A 51 4.75 3.59 5.96
CA PRO A 51 6.13 3.92 6.31
C PRO A 51 7.02 2.68 6.15
N GLY A 52 8.32 2.88 6.20
CA GLY A 52 9.29 1.78 6.19
C GLY A 52 10.66 2.27 6.65
N PRO A 53 11.52 1.37 7.15
CA PRO A 53 12.94 1.67 7.22
C PRO A 53 13.49 1.81 5.79
N CYS A 54 14.54 2.60 5.62
CA CYS A 54 15.28 2.80 4.36
C CYS A 54 14.69 3.84 3.39
N THR A 55 15.35 4.01 2.24
CA THR A 55 15.02 5.01 1.22
C THR A 55 14.01 4.47 0.20
N PRO A 56 13.29 5.34 -0.54
CA PRO A 56 12.31 4.88 -1.54
C PRO A 56 12.87 3.91 -2.58
N ASP A 57 14.16 4.05 -2.94
CA ASP A 57 14.84 3.18 -3.92
C ASP A 57 14.99 1.72 -3.44
N GLU A 58 14.81 1.48 -2.14
CA GLU A 58 14.89 0.16 -1.50
C GLU A 58 13.51 -0.39 -1.12
N ALA A 59 12.42 0.32 -1.42
CA ALA A 59 11.06 0.00 -1.00
C ALA A 59 10.33 -1.04 -1.87
N GLY A 60 11.07 -2.00 -2.45
CA GLY A 60 10.53 -3.08 -3.28
C GLY A 60 9.66 -2.56 -4.43
N ILE A 61 8.49 -3.17 -4.62
CA ILE A 61 7.56 -2.83 -5.72
C ILE A 61 6.89 -1.45 -5.56
N SER A 62 7.04 -0.77 -4.41
CA SER A 62 6.27 0.43 -4.06
C SER A 62 6.38 1.55 -5.09
N LEU A 63 7.58 1.82 -5.61
CA LEU A 63 7.78 2.86 -6.62
C LEU A 63 7.09 2.53 -7.95
N GLU A 64 7.18 1.27 -8.38
CA GLU A 64 6.51 0.81 -9.60
C GLU A 64 4.99 0.88 -9.46
N VAL A 65 4.46 0.50 -8.31
CA VAL A 65 3.03 0.62 -7.98
C VAL A 65 2.58 2.08 -8.03
N ILE A 66 3.31 3.00 -7.41
CA ILE A 66 2.97 4.43 -7.45
C ILE A 66 2.93 4.93 -8.89
N GLN A 67 3.97 4.65 -9.67
CA GLN A 67 4.06 5.11 -11.07
C GLN A 67 2.96 4.53 -11.94
N HIS A 68 2.65 3.25 -11.77
CA HIS A 68 1.61 2.56 -12.53
C HIS A 68 0.21 3.11 -12.24
N PHE A 69 -0.10 3.37 -10.97
CA PHE A 69 -1.43 3.79 -10.51
C PHE A 69 -1.61 5.31 -10.40
N ALA A 70 -0.55 6.10 -10.61
CA ALA A 70 -0.61 7.56 -10.59
C ALA A 70 -1.69 8.09 -11.56
N GLY A 71 -2.62 8.88 -11.03
CA GLY A 71 -3.74 9.44 -11.79
C GLY A 71 -4.85 8.45 -12.12
N ARG A 72 -4.76 7.18 -11.71
CA ARG A 72 -5.80 6.15 -11.91
C ARG A 72 -6.64 5.93 -10.65
N ILE A 73 -5.98 5.78 -9.50
CA ILE A 73 -6.63 5.67 -8.19
C ILE A 73 -5.94 6.63 -7.20
N PRO A 74 -6.64 7.09 -6.14
CA PRO A 74 -6.01 7.91 -5.11
C PRO A 74 -4.93 7.12 -4.37
N ILE A 75 -3.78 7.78 -4.16
CA ILE A 75 -2.61 7.22 -3.49
C ILE A 75 -2.26 8.09 -2.29
N LEU A 76 -2.07 7.47 -1.13
CA LEU A 76 -1.54 8.09 0.08
C LEU A 76 -0.20 7.44 0.45
N GLY A 77 0.89 8.22 0.44
CA GLY A 77 2.16 7.83 1.03
C GLY A 77 2.29 8.41 2.44
N VAL A 78 2.80 7.62 3.39
CA VAL A 78 3.05 8.05 4.77
C VAL A 78 4.52 7.87 5.11
N CYS A 79 5.14 8.95 5.62
CA CYS A 79 6.57 9.13 5.87
C CYS A 79 7.40 9.50 4.63
#